data_AF-A0A0S3SY85-F1
#
_entry.id   AF-A0A0S3SY85-F1
#
_cell.length_a   1.000
_cell.length_b   1.000
_cell.length_c   1.000
_cell.angle_alpha   90.00
_cell.angle_beta   90.00
_cell.angle_gamma   90.00
#
_symmetry.space_group_name_H-M   'P 1'
#
loop_
_entity.id
_entity.type
_entity.pdbx_description
1 polymer ?
#
loop_
_entity_poly.entity_id
_entity_poly.type
_entity_poly.pdbx_seq_one_letter_code
_entity_poly.pdbx_strand_id
1 'polypeptide(L)'
;MVDCLMLKTKPSSEVQKWSVTEANKGLSEIQGLLELSIQKSSCEQDSHKDMLFVYMKGHGKFPLSASAIGVRSFDFLGLGYHVHWPLSVVLTPAALKIYADIFSFLIEVKLAIFSLTDVWCSLKDLMDATNKDKNYELQLEAGHLNILMKMRHQINHFVSTLQQYVESQLSHVSWCRFLHSLEHKVYMKKKAYQMMETMKKYQMMKTMKKYEMMKTMKNYKTNDYYS
;
A
#
# COMPACT_ATOMS: atom_id res chain seq x y z
N MET A 1 14.57 -64.43 -0.56
CA MET A 1 15.29 -63.18 -0.24
C MET A 1 15.83 -62.66 -1.55
N VAL A 2 15.44 -61.43 -1.90
CA VAL A 2 15.81 -60.66 -3.10
C VAL A 2 15.25 -61.18 -4.43
N ASP A 3 14.16 -60.56 -4.89
CA ASP A 3 14.04 -60.25 -6.31
C ASP A 3 13.34 -58.90 -6.53
N CYS A 4 13.97 -58.14 -7.41
CA CYS A 4 13.73 -56.74 -7.69
C CYS A 4 12.73 -56.64 -8.86
N LEU A 5 11.52 -56.14 -8.60
CA LEU A 5 10.60 -55.72 -9.65
C LEU A 5 9.98 -54.36 -9.34
N MET A 6 10.61 -53.33 -9.92
CA MET A 6 9.96 -52.30 -10.74
C MET A 6 8.66 -51.69 -10.19
N LEU A 7 8.78 -50.67 -9.34
CA LEU A 7 7.83 -49.56 -9.35
C LEU A 7 8.58 -48.27 -9.69
N LYS A 8 8.47 -47.96 -10.98
CA LYS A 8 8.89 -46.75 -11.68
C LYS A 8 8.38 -45.52 -10.92
N THR A 9 9.26 -44.82 -10.22
CA THR A 9 8.99 -43.48 -9.70
C THR A 9 8.90 -42.50 -10.88
N LYS A 10 7.67 -42.09 -11.21
CA LYS A 10 7.41 -40.98 -12.16
C LYS A 10 7.99 -39.67 -11.59
N PRO A 11 8.62 -38.81 -12.41
CA PRO A 11 9.29 -37.62 -11.91
C PRO A 11 8.30 -36.51 -11.52
N SER A 12 8.59 -35.86 -10.40
CA SER A 12 7.91 -34.73 -9.72
C SER A 12 7.73 -33.44 -10.57
N SER A 13 7.99 -33.47 -11.88
CA SER A 13 8.05 -32.27 -12.73
C SER A 13 6.73 -31.87 -13.39
N GLU A 14 5.79 -32.81 -13.59
CA GLU A 14 4.52 -32.51 -14.28
C GLU A 14 3.45 -31.92 -13.35
N VAL A 15 3.39 -32.38 -12.09
CA VAL A 15 2.44 -31.87 -11.09
C VAL A 15 2.73 -30.42 -10.73
N GLN A 16 4.01 -30.03 -10.64
CA GLN A 16 4.40 -28.63 -10.43
C GLN A 16 4.11 -27.75 -11.65
N LYS A 17 4.27 -28.27 -12.87
CA LYS A 17 3.95 -27.54 -14.10
C LYS A 17 2.44 -27.27 -14.23
N TRP A 18 1.61 -28.25 -13.87
CA TRP A 18 0.16 -28.12 -13.89
C TRP A 18 -0.34 -27.09 -12.85
N SER A 19 0.17 -27.15 -11.61
CA SER A 19 -0.21 -26.20 -10.55
C SER A 19 0.19 -24.76 -10.86
N VAL A 20 1.33 -24.55 -11.52
CA VAL A 20 1.80 -23.20 -11.92
C VAL A 20 0.89 -22.61 -13.01
N THR A 21 0.41 -23.43 -13.95
CA THR A 21 -0.43 -22.96 -15.06
C THR A 21 -1.82 -22.53 -14.57
N GLU A 22 -2.40 -23.27 -13.65
CA GLU A 22 -3.71 -22.96 -13.05
C GLU A 22 -3.64 -21.73 -12.12
N ALA A 23 -2.58 -21.62 -11.31
CA ALA A 23 -2.33 -20.44 -10.48
C ALA A 23 -2.12 -19.17 -11.32
N ASN A 24 -1.43 -19.27 -12.45
CA ASN A 24 -1.25 -18.15 -13.38
C ASN A 24 -2.58 -17.73 -14.01
N LYS A 25 -3.45 -18.67 -14.36
CA LYS A 25 -4.79 -18.37 -14.88
C LYS A 25 -5.63 -17.62 -13.84
N GLY A 26 -5.67 -18.11 -12.60
CA GLY A 26 -6.39 -17.44 -11.51
C GLY A 26 -5.83 -16.05 -11.20
N LEU A 27 -4.51 -15.86 -11.28
CA LEU A 27 -3.90 -14.54 -11.11
C LEU A 27 -4.30 -13.56 -12.23
N SER A 28 -4.39 -14.03 -13.48
CA SER A 28 -4.89 -13.20 -14.59
C SER A 28 -6.36 -12.81 -14.42
N GLU A 29 -7.20 -13.70 -13.87
CA GLU A 29 -8.59 -13.37 -13.54
C GLU A 29 -8.67 -12.29 -12.45
N ILE A 30 -7.87 -12.42 -11.39
CA ILE A 30 -7.82 -11.42 -10.31
C ILE A 30 -7.24 -10.08 -10.81
N GLN A 31 -6.23 -10.13 -11.67
CA GLN A 31 -5.70 -8.93 -12.32
C GLN A 31 -6.77 -8.23 -13.16
N GLY A 32 -7.55 -8.97 -13.95
CA GLY A 32 -8.68 -8.41 -14.70
C GLY A 32 -9.75 -7.80 -13.79
N LEU A 33 -10.01 -8.39 -12.61
CA LEU A 33 -10.89 -7.80 -11.60
C LEU A 33 -10.33 -6.50 -11.02
N LEU A 34 -9.01 -6.40 -10.79
CA LEU A 34 -8.38 -5.15 -10.35
C LEU A 34 -8.55 -4.07 -11.41
N GLU A 35 -8.27 -4.36 -12.68
CA GLU A 35 -8.40 -3.42 -13.79
C GLU A 35 -9.84 -2.92 -13.94
N LEU A 36 -10.82 -3.83 -13.90
CA LEU A 36 -12.24 -3.47 -13.90
C LEU A 36 -12.64 -2.62 -12.68
N SER A 37 -12.06 -2.89 -11.52
CA SER A 37 -12.33 -2.13 -10.30
C SER A 37 -11.78 -0.71 -10.40
N ILE A 38 -10.59 -0.53 -10.98
CA ILE A 38 -9.99 0.77 -11.28
C ILE A 38 -10.88 1.54 -12.26
N GLN A 39 -11.32 0.90 -13.35
CA GLN A 39 -12.19 1.51 -14.36
C GLN A 39 -13.53 1.99 -13.79
N LYS A 40 -14.10 1.25 -12.84
CA LYS A 40 -15.35 1.62 -12.17
C LYS A 40 -15.18 2.66 -11.06
N SER A 41 -13.94 2.94 -10.68
CA SER A 41 -13.63 3.90 -9.61
C SER A 41 -13.42 5.31 -10.17
N SER A 42 -13.35 6.30 -9.28
CA SER A 42 -12.92 7.65 -9.63
C SER A 42 -11.45 7.74 -10.08
N CYS A 43 -10.66 6.66 -9.93
CA CYS A 43 -9.24 6.62 -10.27
C CYS A 43 -8.97 6.30 -11.74
N GLU A 44 -10.00 6.09 -12.57
CA GLU A 44 -9.83 5.75 -13.99
C GLU A 44 -9.07 6.82 -14.80
N GLN A 45 -9.11 8.06 -14.35
CA GLN A 45 -8.41 9.19 -14.98
C GLN A 45 -6.96 9.36 -14.49
N ASP A 46 -6.50 8.53 -13.54
CA ASP A 46 -5.13 8.63 -13.03
C ASP A 46 -4.12 8.17 -14.09
N SER A 47 -3.10 8.99 -14.33
CA SER A 47 -2.00 8.70 -15.27
C SER A 47 -1.13 7.52 -14.83
N HIS A 48 -1.22 7.12 -13.57
CA HIS A 48 -0.37 6.13 -12.93
C HIS A 48 -1.07 4.80 -12.63
N LYS A 49 -2.33 4.65 -13.06
CA LYS A 49 -3.16 3.47 -12.76
C LYS A 49 -2.60 2.14 -13.26
N ASP A 50 -1.98 2.14 -14.44
CA ASP A 50 -1.47 0.93 -15.10
C ASP A 50 -0.19 0.38 -14.45
N MET A 51 0.37 1.09 -13.48
CA MET A 51 1.53 0.60 -12.72
C MET A 51 1.12 -0.37 -11.62
N LEU A 52 -0.16 -0.44 -11.24
CA LEU A 52 -0.65 -1.37 -10.23
C LEU A 52 -0.81 -2.77 -10.82
N PHE A 53 -0.30 -3.77 -10.09
CA PHE A 53 -0.45 -5.16 -10.49
C PHE A 53 -0.63 -6.05 -9.26
N VAL A 54 -1.23 -7.21 -9.47
CA VAL A 54 -1.42 -8.20 -8.41
C VAL A 54 -0.39 -9.31 -8.55
N TYR A 55 0.10 -9.83 -7.42
CA TYR A 55 1.02 -10.97 -7.40
C TYR A 55 0.66 -11.95 -6.27
N MET A 56 1.17 -13.18 -6.37
CA MET A 56 0.99 -14.21 -5.34
C MET A 56 2.11 -14.12 -4.28
N LYS A 57 1.75 -13.95 -3.01
CA LYS A 57 2.68 -13.85 -1.87
C LYS A 57 3.14 -15.24 -1.41
N GLY A 58 4.24 -15.73 -1.98
CA GLY A 58 4.99 -16.91 -1.48
C GLY A 58 4.26 -18.28 -1.60
N HIS A 59 5.04 -19.35 -1.80
CA HIS A 59 4.62 -20.76 -1.88
C HIS A 59 3.28 -21.09 -2.58
N GLY A 60 2.98 -20.48 -3.73
CA GLY A 60 2.18 -21.03 -4.86
C GLY A 60 0.89 -21.85 -4.60
N LYS A 61 0.36 -21.89 -3.39
CA LYS A 61 -0.84 -22.63 -3.02
C LYS A 61 -1.96 -21.62 -3.10
N PHE A 62 -2.60 -21.59 -4.26
CA PHE A 62 -3.99 -21.13 -4.33
C PHE A 62 -4.75 -21.78 -3.18
N PRO A 63 -5.62 -21.08 -2.45
CA PRO A 63 -6.43 -21.70 -1.41
C PRO A 63 -7.38 -22.70 -2.08
N LEU A 64 -6.91 -23.92 -2.28
CA LEU A 64 -7.67 -25.06 -2.78
C LEU A 64 -8.56 -25.66 -1.70
N SER A 65 -8.55 -25.09 -0.49
CA SER A 65 -9.43 -25.52 0.60
C SER A 65 -10.53 -24.49 0.81
N ALA A 66 -11.77 -24.94 0.62
CA ALA A 66 -13.00 -24.25 1.01
C ALA A 66 -13.02 -23.84 2.51
N SER A 67 -12.02 -24.22 3.30
CA SER A 67 -11.81 -23.79 4.68
C SER A 67 -11.25 -22.36 4.82
N ALA A 68 -10.77 -21.71 3.76
CA ALA A 68 -10.22 -20.34 3.83
C ALA A 68 -11.31 -19.25 3.82
N ILE A 69 -12.54 -19.56 4.25
CA ILE A 69 -13.64 -18.61 4.34
C ILE A 69 -13.44 -17.76 5.60
N GLY A 70 -12.94 -16.53 5.44
CA GLY A 70 -12.84 -15.60 6.56
C GLY A 70 -12.00 -14.37 6.26
N VAL A 71 -11.52 -13.71 7.30
CA VAL A 71 -10.73 -12.48 7.18
C VAL A 71 -9.38 -12.69 6.46
N ARG A 72 -8.89 -13.94 6.41
CA ARG A 72 -7.60 -14.34 5.83
C ARG A 72 -7.72 -14.89 4.40
N SER A 73 -8.89 -14.75 3.75
CA SER A 73 -9.13 -15.32 2.41
C SER A 73 -8.15 -14.84 1.35
N PHE A 74 -7.57 -13.64 1.50
CA PHE A 74 -6.68 -13.01 0.52
C PHE A 74 -5.21 -12.95 0.95
N ASP A 75 -4.81 -13.75 1.95
CA ASP A 75 -3.41 -13.79 2.44
C ASP A 75 -2.39 -14.13 1.35
N PHE A 76 -2.83 -14.90 0.36
CA PHE A 76 -2.02 -15.31 -0.79
C PHE A 76 -1.81 -14.17 -1.79
N LEU A 77 -2.53 -13.05 -1.66
CA LEU A 77 -2.56 -11.96 -2.61
C LEU A 77 -1.76 -10.76 -2.13
N GLY A 78 -0.92 -10.21 -3.01
CA GLY A 78 -0.20 -8.97 -2.79
C GLY A 78 -0.48 -7.95 -3.89
N LEU A 79 -0.48 -6.67 -3.52
CA LEU A 79 -0.53 -5.56 -4.47
C LEU A 79 0.89 -5.05 -4.71
N GLY A 80 1.27 -4.98 -5.98
CA GLY A 80 2.54 -4.45 -6.46
C GLY A 80 2.36 -3.14 -7.21
N TYR A 81 3.45 -2.40 -7.33
CA TYR A 81 3.50 -1.15 -8.07
C TYR A 81 4.79 -1.07 -8.88
N HIS A 82 4.66 -0.96 -10.19
CA HIS A 82 5.79 -0.79 -11.10
C HIS A 82 6.37 0.62 -10.94
N VAL A 83 7.66 0.71 -10.63
CA VAL A 83 8.36 1.99 -10.48
C VAL A 83 9.51 2.06 -11.48
N HIS A 84 9.43 3.03 -12.38
CA HIS A 84 10.53 3.33 -13.29
C HIS A 84 11.56 4.23 -12.63
N TRP A 85 12.80 4.16 -13.12
CA TRP A 85 13.80 5.17 -12.82
C TRP A 85 13.29 6.55 -13.33
N PRO A 86 13.49 7.66 -12.60
CA PRO A 86 14.30 7.83 -11.39
C PRO A 86 13.56 7.60 -10.06
N LEU A 87 12.25 7.34 -10.08
CA LEU A 87 11.43 7.24 -8.87
C LEU A 87 11.83 6.06 -7.96
N SER A 88 12.46 5.02 -8.52
CA SER A 88 12.96 3.86 -7.77
C SER A 88 14.02 4.20 -6.71
N VAL A 89 14.69 5.35 -6.83
CA VAL A 89 15.63 5.86 -5.82
C VAL A 89 14.91 6.26 -4.52
N VAL A 90 13.66 6.74 -4.65
CA VAL A 90 12.83 7.17 -3.52
C VAL A 90 11.91 6.02 -3.09
N LEU A 91 11.21 5.40 -4.03
CA LEU A 91 10.35 4.24 -3.82
C LEU A 91 11.19 2.96 -3.88
N THR A 92 11.90 2.71 -2.79
CA THR A 92 12.73 1.51 -2.65
C THR A 92 11.87 0.24 -2.55
N PRO A 93 12.41 -0.94 -2.91
CA PRO A 93 11.70 -2.21 -2.73
C PRO A 93 11.24 -2.47 -1.29
N ALA A 94 12.01 -2.00 -0.30
CA ALA A 94 11.63 -2.09 1.10
C ALA A 94 10.37 -1.26 1.42
N ALA A 95 10.26 -0.05 0.86
CA ALA A 95 9.07 0.78 1.01
C ALA A 95 7.85 0.14 0.31
N LEU A 96 8.02 -0.37 -0.92
CA LEU A 96 6.96 -1.07 -1.65
C LEU A 96 6.45 -2.31 -0.90
N LYS A 97 7.34 -3.04 -0.22
CA LYS A 97 6.94 -4.17 0.65
C LYS A 97 6.05 -3.71 1.81
N ILE A 98 6.39 -2.60 2.48
CA ILE A 98 5.57 -2.03 3.55
C ILE A 98 4.18 -1.64 3.01
N TYR A 99 4.11 -1.00 1.83
CA TYR A 99 2.83 -0.67 1.21
C TYR A 99 1.99 -1.91 0.87
N ALA A 100 2.63 -2.99 0.39
CA ALA A 100 1.93 -4.26 0.15
C ALA A 100 1.40 -4.88 1.45
N ASP A 101 2.16 -4.83 2.55
CA ASP A 101 1.71 -5.32 3.85
C ASP A 101 0.55 -4.46 4.42
N ILE A 102 0.58 -3.13 4.22
CA ILE A 102 -0.54 -2.24 4.55
C ILE A 102 -1.78 -2.62 3.74
N PHE A 103 -1.64 -2.87 2.44
CA PHE A 103 -2.74 -3.32 1.60
C PHE A 103 -3.36 -4.62 2.11
N SER A 104 -2.56 -5.64 2.44
CA SER A 104 -3.06 -6.89 3.00
C SER A 104 -3.87 -6.65 4.28
N PHE A 105 -3.36 -5.83 5.20
CA PHE A 105 -4.08 -5.46 6.41
C PHE A 105 -5.42 -4.75 6.12
N LEU A 106 -5.45 -3.82 5.15
CA LEU A 106 -6.68 -3.13 4.76
C LEU A 106 -7.74 -4.09 4.20
N ILE A 107 -7.32 -5.07 3.40
CA ILE A 107 -8.22 -6.10 2.88
C ILE A 107 -8.82 -6.92 4.03
N GLU A 108 -8.01 -7.32 5.02
CA GLU A 108 -8.50 -8.03 6.21
C GLU A 108 -9.57 -7.22 6.95
N VAL A 109 -9.33 -5.92 7.17
CA VAL A 109 -10.33 -5.04 7.81
C VAL A 109 -11.61 -4.97 6.99
N LYS A 110 -11.52 -4.82 5.65
CA LYS A 110 -12.70 -4.77 4.77
C LYS A 110 -13.48 -6.09 4.78
N LEU A 111 -12.79 -7.23 4.78
CA LEU A 111 -13.43 -8.54 4.87
C LEU A 111 -14.14 -8.76 6.20
N ALA A 112 -13.56 -8.28 7.31
CA ALA A 112 -14.19 -8.35 8.62
C ALA A 112 -15.52 -7.57 8.63
N ILE A 113 -15.55 -6.35 8.08
CA ILE A 113 -16.76 -5.53 7.96
C ILE A 113 -17.81 -6.22 7.07
N PHE A 114 -17.36 -6.75 5.93
CA PHE A 114 -18.25 -7.47 5.01
C PHE A 114 -18.88 -8.68 5.70
N SER A 115 -18.07 -9.49 6.39
CA SER A 115 -18.55 -10.67 7.13
C SER A 115 -19.55 -10.29 8.23
N LEU A 116 -19.32 -9.19 8.95
CA LEU A 116 -20.24 -8.69 9.97
C LEU A 116 -21.55 -8.12 9.40
N THR A 117 -21.53 -7.69 8.15
CA THR A 117 -22.74 -7.27 7.42
C THR A 117 -23.52 -8.50 6.96
N ASP A 118 -22.85 -9.53 6.46
CA ASP A 118 -23.46 -10.78 6.03
C ASP A 118 -24.14 -11.53 7.20
N VAL A 119 -23.44 -11.63 8.34
CA VAL A 119 -24.02 -12.17 9.58
C VAL A 119 -25.23 -11.36 10.04
N TRP A 120 -25.23 -10.03 9.85
CA TRP A 120 -26.37 -9.20 10.20
C TRP A 120 -27.59 -9.48 9.32
N CYS A 121 -27.41 -9.63 8.02
CA CYS A 121 -28.49 -10.01 7.10
C CYS A 121 -29.07 -11.37 7.50
N SER A 122 -28.21 -12.36 7.75
CA SER A 122 -28.63 -13.71 8.16
C SER A 122 -29.41 -13.70 9.49
N LEU A 123 -28.95 -12.92 10.47
CA LEU A 123 -29.65 -12.78 11.76
C LEU A 123 -31.01 -12.09 11.60
N LYS A 124 -31.12 -11.12 10.70
CA LYS A 124 -32.37 -10.42 10.42
C LYS A 124 -33.41 -11.36 9.79
N ASP A 125 -32.99 -12.15 8.80
CA ASP A 125 -33.86 -13.12 8.14
C ASP A 125 -34.39 -14.16 9.15
N LEU A 126 -33.53 -14.61 10.08
CA LEU A 126 -33.91 -15.53 11.14
C LEU A 126 -34.90 -14.89 12.13
N MET A 127 -34.69 -13.62 12.51
CA MET A 127 -35.61 -12.89 13.39
C MET A 127 -36.99 -12.68 12.74
N ASP A 128 -37.02 -12.40 11.43
CA ASP A 128 -38.27 -12.21 10.69
C ASP A 128 -39.04 -13.52 10.50
N ALA A 129 -38.36 -14.66 10.38
CA ALA A 129 -38.98 -15.99 10.38
C ALA A 129 -39.55 -16.35 11.76
N THR A 130 -38.77 -16.11 12.81
CA THR A 130 -39.11 -16.33 14.23
C THR A 130 -40.37 -15.56 14.65
N ASN A 131 -40.52 -14.30 14.23
CA ASN A 131 -41.71 -13.50 14.57
C ASN A 131 -43.02 -14.01 13.94
N LYS A 132 -42.96 -14.86 12.91
CA LYS A 132 -44.13 -15.42 12.23
C LYS A 132 -44.63 -16.71 12.90
N ASP A 133 -43.77 -17.46 13.57
CA ASP A 133 -44.09 -18.73 14.22
C ASP A 133 -44.15 -18.56 15.75
N LYS A 134 -45.35 -18.44 16.32
CA LYS A 134 -45.56 -18.16 17.77
C LYS A 134 -45.46 -19.43 18.64
N ASN A 135 -44.34 -20.17 18.57
CA ASN A 135 -44.09 -21.30 19.46
C ASN A 135 -43.27 -20.90 20.71
N TYR A 136 -43.44 -21.66 21.79
CA TYR A 136 -42.84 -21.43 23.11
C TYR A 136 -41.36 -21.87 23.21
N GLU A 137 -40.91 -22.79 22.35
CA GLU A 137 -39.50 -23.22 22.22
C GLU A 137 -38.57 -22.08 21.76
N LEU A 138 -39.17 -21.08 21.12
CA LEU A 138 -38.52 -19.90 20.51
C LEU A 138 -37.98 -18.89 21.54
N GLN A 139 -38.39 -18.96 22.82
CA GLN A 139 -37.92 -18.03 23.86
C GLN A 139 -36.46 -18.26 24.26
N LEU A 140 -36.01 -19.52 24.30
CA LEU A 140 -34.61 -19.86 24.57
C LEU A 140 -33.73 -19.45 23.36
N GLU A 141 -34.26 -19.62 22.16
CA GLU A 141 -33.64 -19.22 20.90
C GLU A 141 -33.52 -17.70 20.79
N ALA A 142 -34.54 -16.94 21.22
CA ALA A 142 -34.51 -15.48 21.30
C ALA A 142 -33.42 -14.96 22.26
N GLY A 143 -33.16 -15.68 23.36
CA GLY A 143 -32.06 -15.38 24.28
C GLY A 143 -30.69 -15.52 23.62
N HIS A 144 -30.44 -16.60 22.88
CA HIS A 144 -29.22 -16.81 22.12
C HIS A 144 -29.04 -15.78 20.99
N LEU A 145 -30.11 -15.45 20.26
CA LEU A 145 -30.09 -14.42 19.21
C LEU A 145 -29.73 -13.04 19.77
N ASN A 146 -30.25 -12.67 20.93
CA ASN A 146 -29.90 -11.41 21.59
C ASN A 146 -28.41 -11.35 21.98
N ILE A 147 -27.84 -12.46 22.47
CA ILE A 147 -26.40 -12.54 22.76
C ILE A 147 -25.58 -12.37 21.47
N LEU A 148 -25.95 -13.06 20.39
CA LEU A 148 -25.28 -12.94 19.10
C LEU A 148 -25.38 -11.52 18.52
N MET A 149 -26.54 -10.87 18.61
CA MET A 149 -26.71 -9.47 18.20
C MET A 149 -25.81 -8.53 18.99
N LYS A 150 -25.75 -8.69 20.32
CA LYS A 150 -24.87 -7.88 21.19
C LYS A 150 -23.40 -8.07 20.84
N MET A 151 -22.94 -9.32 20.68
CA MET A 151 -21.57 -9.63 20.28
C MET A 151 -21.24 -9.04 18.92
N ARG A 152 -22.10 -9.26 17.91
CA ARG A 152 -21.94 -8.68 16.57
C ARG A 152 -21.86 -7.15 16.63
N HIS A 153 -22.70 -6.50 17.42
CA HIS A 153 -22.69 -5.05 17.56
C HIS A 153 -21.36 -4.54 18.13
N GLN A 154 -20.85 -5.19 19.18
CA GLN A 154 -19.56 -4.85 19.79
C GLN A 154 -18.41 -5.02 18.80
N ILE A 155 -18.35 -6.16 18.08
CA ILE A 155 -17.30 -6.42 17.09
C ILE A 155 -17.41 -5.42 15.93
N ASN A 156 -18.61 -5.14 15.44
CA ASN A 156 -18.81 -4.17 14.37
C ASN A 156 -18.40 -2.76 14.78
N HIS A 157 -18.69 -2.35 16.02
CA HIS A 157 -18.23 -1.08 16.55
C HIS A 157 -16.69 -1.02 16.60
N PHE A 158 -16.04 -2.07 17.08
CA PHE A 158 -14.58 -2.16 17.10
C PHE A 158 -13.98 -2.05 15.69
N VAL A 159 -14.43 -2.88 14.75
CA VAL A 159 -13.87 -2.92 13.39
C VAL A 159 -14.14 -1.61 12.65
N SER A 160 -15.33 -1.01 12.82
CA SER A 160 -15.64 0.30 12.22
C SER A 160 -14.76 1.41 12.80
N THR A 161 -14.51 1.39 14.12
CA THR A 161 -13.62 2.34 14.78
C THR A 161 -12.18 2.18 14.29
N LEU A 162 -11.71 0.93 14.11
CA LEU A 162 -10.41 0.64 13.54
C LEU A 162 -10.29 1.17 12.11
N GLN A 163 -11.30 0.94 11.26
CA GLN A 163 -11.33 1.46 9.90
C GLN A 163 -11.23 3.01 9.89
N GLN A 164 -12.03 3.68 10.71
CA GLN A 164 -12.01 5.15 10.84
C GLN A 164 -10.65 5.67 11.31
N TYR A 165 -10.00 4.98 12.25
CA TYR A 165 -8.66 5.33 12.69
C TYR A 165 -7.64 5.22 11.54
N VAL A 166 -7.72 4.14 10.76
CA VAL A 166 -6.81 3.92 9.62
C VAL A 166 -7.02 4.98 8.53
N GLU A 167 -8.26 5.32 8.21
CA GLU A 167 -8.61 6.35 7.23
C GLU A 167 -8.18 7.75 7.71
N SER A 168 -8.44 8.10 8.97
CA SER A 168 -8.18 9.45 9.50
C SER A 168 -6.73 9.66 9.93
N GLN A 169 -6.21 8.81 10.83
CA GLN A 169 -4.94 9.06 11.51
C GLN A 169 -3.75 8.50 10.71
N LEU A 170 -3.88 7.27 10.21
CA LEU A 170 -2.81 6.64 9.45
C LEU A 170 -2.70 7.20 8.04
N SER A 171 -3.83 7.49 7.37
CA SER A 171 -3.78 7.99 6.00
C SER A 171 -3.65 9.52 5.97
N HIS A 172 -4.64 10.27 6.46
CA HIS A 172 -4.65 11.73 6.30
C HIS A 172 -3.57 12.45 7.13
N VAL A 173 -3.51 12.23 8.45
CA VAL A 173 -2.56 12.95 9.32
C VAL A 173 -1.10 12.63 8.98
N SER A 174 -0.78 11.36 8.78
CA SER A 174 0.59 10.94 8.46
C SER A 174 1.02 11.43 7.07
N TRP A 175 0.12 11.43 6.09
CA TRP A 175 0.39 11.98 4.76
C TRP A 175 0.64 13.49 4.79
N CYS A 176 -0.19 14.27 5.48
CA CYS A 176 0.01 15.70 5.62
C CYS A 176 1.35 16.03 6.28
N ARG A 177 1.73 15.29 7.34
CA ARG A 177 3.04 15.45 7.99
C ARG A 177 4.20 15.09 7.07
N PHE A 178 4.04 14.02 6.29
CA PHE A 178 5.04 13.60 5.31
C PHE A 178 5.25 14.66 4.22
N LEU A 179 4.17 15.15 3.61
CA LEU A 179 4.21 16.21 2.61
C LEU A 179 4.87 17.48 3.14
N HIS A 180 4.47 17.93 4.35
CA HIS A 180 5.08 19.08 4.99
C HIS A 180 6.59 18.89 5.21
N SER A 181 7.00 17.69 5.65
CA SER A 181 8.43 17.39 5.83
C SER A 181 9.21 17.38 4.52
N LEU A 182 8.62 16.85 3.44
CA LEU A 182 9.21 16.83 2.11
C LEU A 182 9.36 18.25 1.56
N GLU A 183 8.29 19.05 1.59
CA GLU A 183 8.30 20.42 1.08
C GLU A 183 9.34 21.27 1.82
N HIS A 184 9.35 21.19 3.15
CA HIS A 184 10.32 21.92 3.97
C HIS A 184 11.77 21.51 3.66
N LYS A 185 12.07 20.22 3.52
CA LYS A 185 13.43 19.73 3.19
C LYS A 185 13.87 20.15 1.79
N VAL A 186 12.98 20.11 0.80
CA VAL A 186 13.27 20.54 -0.58
C VAL A 186 13.49 22.06 -0.63
N TYR A 187 12.63 22.82 0.04
CA TYR A 187 12.73 24.27 0.14
C TYR A 187 14.03 24.70 0.82
N MET A 188 14.40 24.08 1.94
CA MET A 188 15.64 24.39 2.66
C MET A 188 16.89 24.07 1.83
N LYS A 189 16.91 22.94 1.11
CA LYS A 189 18.02 22.63 0.19
C LYS A 189 18.13 23.66 -0.92
N LYS A 190 17.01 24.04 -1.57
CA LYS A 190 17.00 25.04 -2.65
C LYS A 190 17.49 26.42 -2.16
N LYS A 191 17.07 26.83 -0.97
CA LYS A 191 17.49 28.10 -0.34
C LYS A 191 18.98 28.10 0.02
N ALA A 192 19.52 26.99 0.52
CA ALA A 192 20.95 26.85 0.80
C ALA A 192 21.80 26.94 -0.49
N TYR A 193 21.38 26.29 -1.58
CA TYR A 193 22.05 26.41 -2.88
C TYR A 193 22.05 27.85 -3.39
N GLN A 194 20.91 28.56 -3.32
CA GLN A 194 20.82 29.97 -3.71
C GLN A 194 21.70 30.87 -2.84
N MET A 195 21.74 30.65 -1.53
CA MET A 195 22.61 31.39 -0.60
C MET A 195 24.11 31.15 -0.89
N MET A 196 24.48 29.93 -1.23
CA MET A 196 25.84 29.61 -1.65
C MET A 196 26.21 30.33 -2.97
N GLU A 197 25.29 30.36 -3.93
CA GLU A 197 25.45 31.08 -5.20
C GLU A 197 25.66 32.60 -4.97
N THR A 198 24.88 33.21 -4.09
CA THR A 198 25.00 34.65 -3.78
C THR A 198 26.29 34.96 -3.03
N MET A 199 26.73 34.10 -2.11
CA MET A 199 28.02 34.25 -1.43
C MET A 199 29.21 34.15 -2.41
N LYS A 200 29.17 33.22 -3.37
CA LYS A 200 30.21 33.13 -4.42
C LYS A 200 30.28 34.41 -5.26
N LYS A 201 29.12 34.96 -5.66
CA LYS A 201 29.04 36.23 -6.41
C LYS A 201 29.60 37.40 -5.60
N TYR A 202 29.26 37.50 -4.32
CA TYR A 202 29.79 38.54 -3.43
C TYR A 202 31.32 38.48 -3.32
N GLN A 203 31.88 37.27 -3.17
CA GLN A 203 33.33 37.08 -3.08
C GLN A 203 34.04 37.46 -4.38
N MET A 204 33.45 37.13 -5.54
CA MET A 204 33.96 37.54 -6.84
C MET A 204 33.91 39.06 -7.04
N MET A 205 32.82 39.70 -6.61
CA MET A 205 32.71 41.16 -6.65
C MET A 205 33.73 41.85 -5.74
N LYS A 206 33.96 41.31 -4.54
CA LYS A 206 34.96 41.84 -3.60
C LYS A 206 36.38 41.74 -4.15
N THR A 207 36.72 40.62 -4.81
CA THR A 207 38.03 40.43 -5.45
C THR A 207 38.24 41.34 -6.65
N MET A 208 37.22 41.52 -7.50
CA MET A 208 37.28 42.49 -8.61
C MET A 208 37.48 43.92 -8.12
N LYS A 209 36.72 44.37 -7.10
CA LYS A 209 36.90 45.71 -6.52
C LYS A 209 38.30 45.92 -5.94
N LYS A 210 38.86 44.90 -5.29
CA LYS A 210 40.24 44.94 -4.78
C LYS A 210 41.26 45.07 -5.90
N TYR A 211 41.08 44.35 -7.00
CA TYR A 211 41.95 44.43 -8.17
C TYR A 211 41.90 45.82 -8.82
N GLU A 212 40.69 46.35 -9.05
CA GLU A 212 40.51 47.70 -9.61
C GLU A 212 41.16 48.77 -8.73
N MET A 213 40.99 48.69 -7.41
CA MET A 213 41.66 49.60 -6.46
C MET A 213 43.18 49.48 -6.52
N MET A 214 43.73 48.27 -6.64
CA MET A 214 45.18 48.06 -6.75
C MET A 214 45.72 48.60 -8.08
N LYS A 215 44.93 48.52 -9.15
CA LYS A 215 45.26 49.06 -10.47
C LYS A 215 45.26 50.59 -10.45
N THR A 216 44.27 51.24 -9.83
CA THR A 216 44.24 52.70 -9.69
C THR A 216 45.40 53.22 -8.84
N MET A 217 45.74 52.53 -7.74
CA MET A 217 46.91 52.88 -6.92
C MET A 217 48.25 52.76 -7.67
N LYS A 218 48.40 51.76 -8.54
CA LYS A 218 49.60 51.62 -9.39
C LYS A 218 49.70 52.76 -10.39
N ASN A 219 48.62 53.09 -11.08
CA ASN A 219 48.61 54.19 -12.06
C ASN A 219 48.91 55.56 -11.44
N TYR A 220 48.47 55.80 -10.20
CA TYR A 220 48.78 57.02 -9.46
C TYR A 220 50.30 57.15 -9.19
N LYS A 221 50.92 56.07 -8.71
CA LYS A 221 52.37 56.04 -8.47
C LYS A 221 53.20 56.24 -9.75
N THR A 222 52.76 55.76 -10.91
CA THR A 222 53.52 55.92 -12.16
C THR A 222 53.50 57.36 -12.68
N ASN A 223 52.43 58.12 -12.42
CA ASN A 223 52.32 59.51 -12.85
C ASN A 223 53.19 60.47 -12.01
N ASP A 224 53.49 60.12 -10.76
CA ASP A 224 54.38 60.92 -9.89
C ASP A 224 55.87 60.78 -10.25
N TYR A 225 56.27 59.82 -11.10
CA TYR A 225 57.66 59.65 -11.57
C TYR A 225 57.95 60.33 -12.92
N TYR A 226 56.94 60.89 -13.59
CA TYR A 226 57.04 61.58 -14.88
C TYR A 226 56.66 63.07 -14.81
N SER A 227 56.52 63.63 -13.61
CA SER A 227 56.32 65.05 -13.36
C SER A 227 57.48 65.62 -12.54
#